data_AF-A0A2H1VWC4-F1
#
_entry.id   AF-A0A2H1VWC4-F1
#
_cell.length_a   1.000
_cell.length_b   1.000
_cell.length_c   1.000
_cell.angle_alpha   90.00
_cell.angle_beta   90.00
_cell.angle_gamma   90.00
#
_symmetry.space_group_name_H-M   'P 1'
#
loop_
_entity.id
_entity.type
_entity.pdbx_description
1 polymer ?
#
loop_
_entity_poly.entity_id
_entity_poly.type
_entity_poly.pdbx_seq_one_letter_code
_entity_poly.pdbx_strand_id
1 'polypeptide(L)'
;MLRDAAEGWVTLNIQQGIFRLACEHVLRTMRRGRETLLTLLEAFVYDPLVEWGGAAGSAGKRRCTARDVRAALAMMAVRAQELAHHFTEVTEQFLAVLPDIKQCAEKWLKENDELKSVETRLQDCHQQMALIKEIEAYGPNLNSHPLYAISQKYSSYKQAKNAVEDSMKALVKILNEFDTQIENFAATTEAINGPQLMAWVQEFSGTDEEEQPIFEHIKDFLTNAGQAAMISQCEQAETELYQSMKQTHHLVRSCLELLSQYVAVSQYYPQSHTEYHRVLVFRKLVAAALESKSPELEGGPDALALAQEAYREAKTNISNWVRAEEGAGEALECVVIGMLCNLNRRYLMLENGAQSAGDCLVDLTSREGEWFLDDMSTLSMQAVELLSLLPLQSASAEDAAMPVAVECVRNANLLLADLVQLNYNFSTIILPEALKKIHSEDPSVLLMISELNAVIMNSPVPLNELLTQLELHLRYLVMDMESPASSAPLLAAEVRSRYEALLSAPASEAEGQSSGRMLLMGFNGLFAAVELRAREL
;
A
#
# COMPACT_ATOMS: atom_id res chain seq x y z
N MET A 1 -59.58 -19.26 83.54
CA MET A 1 -58.13 -19.29 83.32
C MET A 1 -57.62 -20.63 83.79
N LEU A 2 -56.99 -21.38 82.88
CA LEU A 2 -56.45 -22.72 83.11
C LEU A 2 -55.30 -22.68 84.13
N ARG A 3 -55.09 -23.80 84.85
CA ARG A 3 -54.17 -23.95 86.01
C ARG A 3 -52.77 -23.36 85.76
N ASP A 4 -52.28 -23.43 84.54
CA ASP A 4 -50.93 -22.96 84.15
C ASP A 4 -50.77 -21.43 84.23
N ALA A 5 -51.86 -20.67 84.15
CA ALA A 5 -51.81 -19.21 84.34
C ALA A 5 -51.74 -18.81 85.83
N ALA A 6 -51.98 -19.74 86.77
CA ALA A 6 -52.07 -19.47 88.21
C ALA A 6 -50.76 -19.74 88.98
N GLU A 7 -49.88 -20.61 88.49
CA GLU A 7 -48.65 -21.02 89.20
C GLU A 7 -47.59 -19.90 89.28
N GLY A 8 -47.57 -18.96 88.33
CA GLY A 8 -46.70 -17.77 88.38
C GLY A 8 -47.12 -16.70 89.39
N TRP A 9 -48.25 -16.87 90.10
CA TRP A 9 -48.87 -15.86 90.96
C TRP A 9 -48.90 -16.27 92.45
N VAL A 10 -48.23 -17.37 92.83
CA VAL A 10 -48.37 -18.02 94.15
C VAL A 10 -47.55 -17.37 95.29
N THR A 11 -46.67 -16.39 95.02
CA THR A 11 -45.85 -15.76 96.09
C THR A 11 -46.43 -14.51 96.74
N LEU A 12 -47.62 -14.04 96.35
CA LEU A 12 -48.39 -13.06 97.12
C LEU A 12 -49.89 -13.38 96.97
N ASN A 13 -50.69 -13.16 98.02
CA ASN A 13 -52.15 -13.38 98.09
C ASN A 13 -52.93 -12.69 96.93
N ILE A 14 -52.98 -13.28 95.73
CA ILE A 14 -53.59 -12.69 94.52
C ILE A 14 -54.65 -13.64 93.93
N GLN A 15 -55.63 -14.05 94.74
CA GLN A 15 -56.95 -14.44 94.21
C GLN A 15 -58.04 -13.41 94.48
N GLN A 16 -57.73 -12.27 95.12
CA GLN A 16 -58.70 -11.20 95.38
C GLN A 16 -58.29 -9.77 94.99
N GLY A 17 -57.09 -9.53 94.41
CA GLY A 17 -56.58 -8.17 94.21
C GLY A 17 -56.49 -7.69 92.76
N ILE A 18 -55.36 -7.96 92.10
CA ILE A 18 -54.84 -7.10 91.02
C ILE A 18 -55.39 -7.44 89.61
N PHE A 19 -55.45 -8.71 89.22
CA PHE A 19 -55.90 -9.12 87.89
C PHE A 19 -57.37 -8.74 87.61
N ARG A 20 -58.25 -8.98 88.58
CA ARG A 20 -59.66 -8.60 88.48
C ARG A 20 -59.83 -7.09 88.30
N LEU A 21 -59.08 -6.30 89.09
CA LEU A 21 -59.08 -4.84 89.00
C LEU A 21 -58.65 -4.36 87.61
N ALA A 22 -57.64 -4.99 87.00
CA ALA A 22 -57.18 -4.66 85.65
C ALA A 22 -58.27 -4.95 84.59
N CYS A 23 -58.90 -6.13 84.61
CA CYS A 23 -59.97 -6.46 83.67
C CYS A 23 -61.19 -5.54 83.82
N GLU A 24 -61.58 -5.23 85.07
CA GLU A 24 -62.66 -4.28 85.35
C GLU A 24 -62.33 -2.87 84.84
N HIS A 25 -61.07 -2.44 84.97
CA HIS A 25 -60.62 -1.16 84.44
C HIS A 25 -60.70 -1.11 82.91
N VAL A 26 -60.21 -2.14 82.21
CA VAL A 26 -60.27 -2.23 80.73
C VAL A 26 -61.71 -2.21 80.24
N LEU A 27 -62.60 -3.02 80.83
CA LEU A 27 -64.01 -3.05 80.45
C LEU A 27 -64.73 -1.72 80.72
N ARG A 28 -64.39 -1.02 81.82
CA ARG A 28 -64.88 0.34 82.08
C ARG A 28 -64.43 1.32 81.02
N THR A 29 -63.16 1.29 80.62
CA THR A 29 -62.60 2.19 79.61
C THR A 29 -63.24 1.95 78.24
N MET A 30 -63.39 0.69 77.81
CA MET A 30 -64.06 0.36 76.55
C MET A 30 -65.53 0.78 76.54
N ARG A 31 -66.26 0.58 77.64
CA ARG A 31 -67.65 1.03 77.75
C ARG A 31 -67.79 2.55 77.73
N ARG A 32 -66.82 3.28 78.32
CA ARG A 32 -66.77 4.74 78.29
C ARG A 32 -66.48 5.27 76.87
N GLY A 33 -65.71 4.54 76.05
CA GLY A 33 -65.37 4.89 74.67
C GLY A 33 -66.31 4.34 73.57
N ARG A 34 -67.56 4.00 73.91
CA ARG A 34 -68.51 3.34 72.98
C ARG A 34 -68.73 4.11 71.67
N GLU A 35 -68.86 5.43 71.74
CA GLU A 35 -69.19 6.26 70.57
C GLU A 35 -68.04 6.26 69.55
N THR A 36 -66.80 6.45 70.03
CA THR A 36 -65.61 6.42 69.17
C THR A 36 -65.44 5.07 68.47
N LEU A 37 -65.72 3.98 69.18
CA LEU A 37 -65.73 2.63 68.61
C LEU A 37 -66.82 2.46 67.53
N LEU A 38 -68.01 3.04 67.73
CA LEU A 38 -69.10 3.00 66.75
C LEU A 38 -68.76 3.80 65.49
N THR A 39 -68.18 5.00 65.62
CA THR A 39 -67.79 5.83 64.47
C THR A 39 -66.74 5.15 63.60
N LEU A 40 -65.76 4.49 64.22
CA LEU A 40 -64.76 3.71 63.49
C LEU A 40 -65.38 2.53 62.74
N LEU A 41 -66.36 1.84 63.33
CA LEU A 41 -67.07 0.74 62.67
C LEU A 41 -67.96 1.22 61.51
N GLU A 42 -68.56 2.42 61.62
CA GLU A 42 -69.45 2.98 60.59
C GLU A 42 -68.73 3.25 59.26
N ALA A 43 -67.46 3.65 59.28
CA ALA A 43 -66.65 3.82 58.06
C ALA A 43 -66.54 2.52 57.24
N PHE A 44 -66.44 1.36 57.89
CA PHE A 44 -66.35 0.06 57.21
C PHE A 44 -67.70 -0.43 56.67
N VAL A 45 -68.84 0.11 57.14
CA VAL A 45 -70.17 -0.24 56.63
C VAL A 45 -70.40 0.31 55.22
N TYR A 46 -69.79 1.46 54.91
CA TYR A 46 -69.96 2.15 53.63
C TYR A 46 -68.86 1.88 52.60
N ASP A 47 -67.85 1.08 52.95
CA ASP A 47 -66.81 0.67 52.01
C ASP A 47 -67.36 -0.39 51.03
N PRO A 48 -67.42 -0.10 49.72
CA PRO A 48 -67.95 -1.03 48.72
C PRO A 48 -67.10 -2.29 48.54
N LEU A 49 -65.89 -2.35 49.12
CA LEU A 49 -64.99 -3.51 49.07
C LEU A 49 -65.11 -4.43 50.30
N VAL A 50 -65.83 -4.02 51.35
CA VAL A 50 -65.99 -4.81 52.58
C VAL A 50 -67.22 -5.73 52.49
N GLU A 51 -66.99 -7.04 52.47
CA GLU A 51 -68.05 -8.05 52.46
C GLU A 51 -68.44 -8.48 53.89
N TRP A 52 -69.58 -7.99 54.38
CA TRP A 52 -70.11 -8.31 55.72
C TRP A 52 -70.91 -9.62 55.81
N GLY A 53 -71.11 -10.30 54.69
CA GLY A 53 -71.83 -11.57 54.61
C GLY A 53 -70.86 -12.75 54.71
N GLY A 54 -70.90 -13.48 55.82
CA GLY A 54 -70.20 -14.76 55.95
C GLY A 54 -70.65 -15.74 54.86
N ALA A 55 -69.71 -16.55 54.38
CA ALA A 55 -69.91 -17.58 53.36
C ALA A 55 -70.89 -18.68 53.82
N ALA A 56 -72.18 -18.38 53.89
CA ALA A 56 -73.26 -19.32 54.10
C ALA A 56 -74.60 -18.73 53.63
N GLY A 57 -75.03 -19.09 52.40
CA GLY A 57 -76.44 -19.23 52.05
C GLY A 57 -77.26 -17.98 51.67
N SER A 58 -77.45 -17.80 50.36
CA SER A 58 -78.66 -17.26 49.69
C SER A 58 -78.94 -15.74 49.67
N ALA A 59 -78.73 -15.18 48.47
CA ALA A 59 -79.55 -14.17 47.76
C ALA A 59 -79.70 -12.75 48.32
N GLY A 60 -79.03 -11.78 47.68
CA GLY A 60 -79.36 -10.35 47.82
C GLY A 60 -78.34 -9.35 47.26
N LYS A 61 -77.73 -9.57 46.07
CA LYS A 61 -76.78 -8.59 45.50
C LYS A 61 -77.56 -7.36 44.98
N ARG A 62 -77.44 -6.21 45.65
CA ARG A 62 -77.97 -4.91 45.15
C ARG A 62 -77.37 -4.62 43.78
N ARG A 63 -78.19 -4.50 42.74
CA ARG A 63 -77.74 -4.28 41.35
C ARG A 63 -77.44 -2.78 41.14
N CYS A 64 -76.19 -2.45 40.83
CA CYS A 64 -75.72 -1.12 40.49
C CYS A 64 -76.55 -0.54 39.33
N THR A 65 -77.05 0.70 39.47
CA THR A 65 -77.94 1.34 38.49
C THR A 65 -77.14 2.15 37.46
N ALA A 66 -77.73 2.39 36.27
CA ALA A 66 -77.08 3.17 35.21
C ALA A 66 -76.76 4.63 35.62
N ARG A 67 -77.36 5.12 36.70
CA ARG A 67 -77.07 6.44 37.28
C ARG A 67 -75.77 6.41 38.11
N ASP A 68 -75.52 5.31 38.81
CA ASP A 68 -74.31 5.09 39.60
C ASP A 68 -73.07 4.99 38.69
N VAL A 69 -73.21 4.30 37.55
CA VAL A 69 -72.15 4.22 36.52
C VAL A 69 -71.84 5.61 35.94
N ARG A 70 -72.86 6.42 35.65
CA ARG A 70 -72.67 7.79 35.14
C ARG A 70 -71.98 8.71 36.15
N ALA A 71 -72.34 8.60 37.43
CA ALA A 71 -71.70 9.35 38.51
C ALA A 71 -70.22 8.95 38.66
N ALA A 72 -69.93 7.65 38.62
CA ALA A 72 -68.55 7.14 38.67
C ALA A 72 -67.71 7.64 37.47
N LEU A 73 -68.26 7.60 36.25
CA LEU A 73 -67.57 8.12 35.06
C LEU A 73 -67.31 9.62 35.13
N ALA A 74 -68.26 10.40 35.64
CA ALA A 74 -68.07 11.85 35.83
C ALA A 74 -66.98 12.15 36.87
N MET A 75 -66.94 11.41 37.98
CA MET A 75 -65.87 11.56 38.98
C MET A 75 -64.51 11.12 38.44
N MET A 76 -64.45 10.06 37.62
CA MET A 76 -63.22 9.68 36.93
C MET A 76 -62.76 10.72 35.92
N ALA A 77 -63.68 11.37 35.18
CA ALA A 77 -63.32 12.44 34.26
C ALA A 77 -62.73 13.66 34.98
N VAL A 78 -63.32 14.05 36.11
CA VAL A 78 -62.76 15.11 36.97
C VAL A 78 -61.38 14.70 37.48
N ARG A 79 -61.22 13.47 37.96
CA ARG A 79 -59.93 12.99 38.46
C ARG A 79 -58.87 12.89 37.36
N ALA A 80 -59.25 12.52 36.14
CA ALA A 80 -58.37 12.50 34.99
C ALA A 80 -57.89 13.91 34.63
N GLN A 81 -58.77 14.92 34.70
CA GLN A 81 -58.41 16.32 34.44
C GLN A 81 -57.48 16.90 35.51
N GLU A 82 -57.74 16.59 36.79
CA GLU A 82 -56.86 16.98 37.91
C GLU A 82 -55.46 16.38 37.74
N LEU A 83 -55.39 15.09 37.40
CA LEU A 83 -54.11 14.41 37.14
C LEU A 83 -53.41 14.98 35.91
N ALA A 84 -54.15 15.33 34.85
CA ALA A 84 -53.58 15.92 33.65
C ALA A 84 -52.82 17.22 33.95
N HIS A 85 -53.36 18.09 34.82
CA HIS A 85 -52.67 19.33 35.20
C HIS A 85 -51.36 19.05 35.94
N HIS A 86 -51.36 18.10 36.88
CA HIS A 86 -50.15 17.66 37.57
C HIS A 86 -49.11 17.07 36.61
N PHE A 87 -49.53 16.28 35.60
CA PHE A 87 -48.62 15.77 34.59
C PHE A 87 -48.03 16.88 33.73
N THR A 88 -48.81 17.89 33.37
CA THR A 88 -48.31 19.06 32.63
C THR A 88 -47.27 19.83 33.45
N GLU A 89 -47.55 20.09 34.72
CA GLU A 89 -46.64 20.80 35.62
C GLU A 89 -45.32 20.03 35.82
N VAL A 90 -45.39 18.72 36.02
CA VAL A 90 -44.21 17.85 36.11
C VAL A 90 -43.43 17.85 34.78
N THR A 91 -44.13 17.82 33.65
CA THR A 91 -43.51 17.85 32.31
C THR A 91 -42.79 19.18 32.07
N GLU A 92 -43.39 20.31 32.45
CA GLU A 92 -42.77 21.63 32.37
C GLU A 92 -41.52 21.73 33.25
N GLN A 93 -41.56 21.18 34.47
CA GLN A 93 -40.40 21.12 35.36
C GLN A 93 -39.27 20.27 34.77
N PHE A 94 -39.57 19.11 34.18
CA PHE A 94 -38.56 18.30 33.49
C PHE A 94 -37.99 19.00 32.26
N LEU A 95 -38.84 19.65 31.45
CA LEU A 95 -38.42 20.41 30.27
C LEU A 95 -37.57 21.62 30.64
N ALA A 96 -37.80 22.24 31.80
CA ALA A 96 -36.99 23.37 32.29
C ALA A 96 -35.57 22.95 32.70
N VAL A 97 -35.38 21.72 33.20
CA VAL A 97 -34.08 21.23 33.70
C VAL A 97 -33.25 20.53 32.60
N LEU A 98 -33.90 20.02 31.56
CA LEU A 98 -33.22 19.35 30.43
C LEU A 98 -32.12 20.19 29.75
N PRO A 99 -32.29 21.50 29.50
CA PRO A 99 -31.24 22.35 28.94
C PRO A 99 -30.00 22.43 29.84
N ASP A 100 -30.20 22.54 31.15
CA ASP A 100 -29.10 22.60 32.13
C ASP A 100 -28.35 21.27 32.18
N ILE A 101 -29.06 20.14 32.15
CA ILE A 101 -28.45 18.81 32.07
C ILE A 101 -27.66 18.66 30.78
N LYS A 102 -28.21 19.10 29.64
CA LYS A 102 -27.52 19.08 28.35
C LYS A 102 -26.23 19.93 28.41
N GLN A 103 -26.31 21.14 28.94
CA GLN A 103 -25.15 22.01 29.08
C GLN A 103 -24.08 21.41 30.00
N CYS A 104 -24.49 20.81 31.12
CA CYS A 104 -23.58 20.09 32.01
C CYS A 104 -22.94 18.88 31.33
N ALA A 105 -23.69 18.12 30.53
CA ALA A 105 -23.17 16.97 29.78
C ALA A 105 -22.19 17.39 28.68
N GLU A 106 -22.49 18.46 27.93
CA GLU A 106 -21.58 19.02 26.92
C GLU A 106 -20.30 19.56 27.55
N LYS A 107 -20.42 20.24 28.70
CA LYS A 107 -19.27 20.71 29.47
C LYS A 107 -18.42 19.55 29.98
N TRP A 108 -19.05 18.52 30.55
CA TRP A 108 -18.36 17.32 31.01
C TRP A 108 -17.66 16.60 29.86
N LEU A 109 -18.30 16.49 28.68
CA LEU A 109 -17.70 15.88 27.49
C LEU A 109 -16.42 16.62 27.10
N LYS A 110 -16.47 17.96 27.05
CA LYS A 110 -15.31 18.79 26.76
C LYS A 110 -14.19 18.63 27.79
N GLU A 111 -14.52 18.69 29.08
CA GLU A 111 -13.54 18.51 30.16
C GLU A 111 -12.93 17.09 30.14
N ASN A 112 -13.71 16.08 29.79
CA ASN A 112 -13.26 14.70 29.66
C ASN A 112 -12.34 14.50 28.44
N ASP A 113 -12.60 15.19 27.32
CA ASP A 113 -11.70 15.17 26.16
C ASP A 113 -10.38 15.89 26.46
N GLU A 114 -10.43 17.02 27.18
CA GLU A 114 -9.25 17.72 27.69
C GLU A 114 -8.46 16.82 28.67
N LEU A 115 -9.14 16.12 29.58
CA LEU A 115 -8.52 15.18 30.52
C LEU A 115 -7.80 14.05 29.78
N LYS A 116 -8.47 13.41 28.80
CA LYS A 116 -7.86 12.35 27.99
C LYS A 116 -6.62 12.85 27.25
N SER A 117 -6.67 14.05 26.67
CA SER A 117 -5.50 14.65 26.02
C SER A 117 -4.34 14.84 27.00
N VAL A 118 -4.62 15.29 28.23
CA VAL A 118 -3.61 15.43 29.29
C VAL A 118 -3.08 14.08 29.74
N GLU A 119 -3.91 13.05 29.85
CA GLU A 119 -3.49 11.68 30.17
C GLU A 119 -2.58 11.10 29.10
N THR A 120 -2.88 11.29 27.80
CA THR A 120 -2.00 10.88 26.71
C THR A 120 -0.64 11.57 26.80
N ARG A 121 -0.64 12.90 27.01
CA ARG A 121 0.60 13.67 27.18
C ARG A 121 1.41 13.23 28.41
N LEU A 122 0.73 12.88 29.50
CA LEU A 122 1.38 12.34 30.70
C LEU A 122 2.02 10.97 30.41
N GLN A 123 1.34 10.13 29.64
CA GLN A 123 1.87 8.84 29.19
C GLN A 123 3.11 9.03 28.30
N ASP A 124 3.08 9.99 27.36
CA ASP A 124 4.24 10.35 26.54
C ASP A 124 5.41 10.86 27.40
N CYS A 125 5.13 11.72 28.38
CA CYS A 125 6.15 12.18 29.33
C CYS A 125 6.74 11.03 30.16
N HIS A 126 5.93 10.05 30.57
CA HIS A 126 6.44 8.86 31.25
C HIS A 126 7.31 7.99 30.35
N GLN A 127 6.95 7.82 29.08
CA GLN A 127 7.79 7.12 28.09
C GLN A 127 9.11 7.86 27.86
N GLN A 128 9.08 9.18 27.69
CA GLN A 128 10.28 10.02 27.57
C GLN A 128 11.17 9.92 28.81
N MET A 129 10.58 9.95 30.02
CA MET A 129 11.32 9.77 31.27
C MET A 129 11.94 8.37 31.39
N ALA A 130 11.27 7.33 30.91
CA ALA A 130 11.82 5.98 30.87
C ALA A 130 13.06 5.90 29.96
N LEU A 131 12.99 6.52 28.77
CA LEU A 131 14.13 6.62 27.84
C LEU A 131 15.30 7.37 28.47
N ILE A 132 15.05 8.47 29.17
CA ILE A 132 16.12 9.22 29.88
C ILE A 132 16.78 8.34 30.95
N LYS A 133 15.99 7.63 31.76
CA LYS A 133 16.51 6.72 32.79
C LYS A 133 17.29 5.55 32.20
N GLU A 134 16.88 5.06 31.04
CA GLU A 134 17.60 4.04 30.29
C GLU A 134 18.99 4.56 29.88
N ILE A 135 19.07 5.76 29.28
CA ILE A 135 20.34 6.41 28.91
C ILE A 135 21.24 6.64 30.14
N GLU A 136 20.66 7.11 31.26
CA GLU A 136 21.38 7.30 32.53
C GLU A 136 21.96 5.98 33.06
N ALA A 137 21.27 4.85 32.85
CA ALA A 137 21.73 3.52 33.26
C ALA A 137 22.92 2.98 32.43
N TYR A 138 23.05 3.39 31.15
CA TYR A 138 24.16 2.96 30.28
C TYR A 138 25.49 3.70 30.54
N GLY A 139 25.48 4.84 31.23
CA GLY A 139 26.68 5.56 31.66
C GLY A 139 27.70 5.83 30.53
N PRO A 140 29.01 5.57 30.72
CA PRO A 140 30.04 5.87 29.72
C PRO A 140 30.04 4.95 28.47
N ASN A 141 29.20 3.89 28.42
CA ASN A 141 29.13 2.95 27.30
C ASN A 141 28.03 3.31 26.27
N LEU A 142 27.84 4.61 26.01
CA LEU A 142 26.80 5.14 25.12
C LEU A 142 26.88 4.63 23.67
N ASN A 143 28.05 4.14 23.23
CA ASN A 143 28.28 3.62 21.88
C ASN A 143 27.47 2.33 21.59
N SER A 144 26.99 1.66 22.64
CA SER A 144 26.12 0.47 22.53
C SER A 144 24.63 0.82 22.60
N HIS A 145 24.29 2.10 22.78
CA HIS A 145 22.92 2.53 22.97
C HIS A 145 22.16 2.61 21.63
N PRO A 146 20.88 2.19 21.55
CA PRO A 146 20.04 2.30 20.35
C PRO A 146 19.92 3.71 19.75
N LEU A 147 20.21 4.75 20.54
CA LEU A 147 20.23 6.16 20.09
C LEU A 147 21.43 6.48 19.19
N TYR A 148 22.55 5.77 19.30
CA TYR A 148 23.67 5.98 18.37
C TYR A 148 23.27 5.56 16.94
N ALA A 149 22.37 4.57 16.84
CA ALA A 149 21.75 4.15 15.60
C ALA A 149 20.52 4.99 15.21
N ILE A 150 20.14 6.04 15.94
CA ILE A 150 18.89 6.79 15.64
C ILE A 150 18.95 7.50 14.30
N SER A 151 20.12 8.02 13.92
CA SER A 151 20.32 8.63 12.60
C SER A 151 20.09 7.60 11.50
N GLN A 152 20.65 6.39 11.66
CA GLN A 152 20.49 5.27 10.72
C GLN A 152 19.06 4.71 10.70
N LYS A 153 18.39 4.63 11.86
CA LYS A 153 16.98 4.22 11.96
C LYS A 153 16.06 5.27 11.36
N TYR A 154 16.32 6.55 11.57
CA TYR A 154 15.55 7.65 10.99
C TYR A 154 15.76 7.75 9.47
N SER A 155 16.98 7.55 8.97
CA SER A 155 17.20 7.48 7.52
C SER A 155 16.44 6.30 6.89
N SER A 156 16.49 5.13 7.53
CA SER A 156 15.74 3.94 7.10
C SER A 156 14.21 4.16 7.15
N TYR A 157 13.71 4.79 8.23
CA TYR A 157 12.32 5.23 8.36
C TYR A 157 11.92 6.16 7.23
N LYS A 158 12.75 7.17 6.95
CA LYS A 158 12.46 8.20 5.95
C LYS A 158 12.43 7.58 4.56
N GLN A 159 13.35 6.67 4.27
CA GLN A 159 13.39 5.93 3.00
C GLN A 159 12.14 5.04 2.84
N ALA A 160 11.76 4.28 3.88
CA ALA A 160 10.57 3.43 3.85
C ALA A 160 9.27 4.26 3.69
N LYS A 161 9.16 5.38 4.42
CA LYS A 161 8.03 6.31 4.30
C LYS A 161 7.93 6.89 2.90
N ASN A 162 9.04 7.40 2.36
CA ASN A 162 9.08 7.94 1.00
C ASN A 162 8.69 6.87 -0.03
N ALA A 163 9.23 5.65 0.09
CA ALA A 163 8.90 4.55 -0.81
C ALA A 163 7.39 4.20 -0.78
N VAL A 164 6.75 4.22 0.40
CA VAL A 164 5.31 4.01 0.52
C VAL A 164 4.53 5.16 -0.11
N GLU A 165 4.89 6.42 0.17
CA GLU A 165 4.24 7.59 -0.43
C GLU A 165 4.36 7.59 -1.95
N ASP A 166 5.53 7.26 -2.49
CA ASP A 166 5.77 7.22 -3.93
C ASP A 166 5.05 6.03 -4.58
N SER A 167 4.97 4.88 -3.90
CA SER A 167 4.14 3.75 -4.33
C SER A 167 2.65 4.11 -4.36
N MET A 168 2.14 4.83 -3.34
CA MET A 168 0.75 5.29 -3.32
C MET A 168 0.47 6.28 -4.46
N LYS A 169 1.38 7.24 -4.70
CA LYS A 169 1.26 8.17 -5.85
C LYS A 169 1.25 7.40 -7.18
N ALA A 170 2.10 6.38 -7.33
CA ALA A 170 2.14 5.55 -8.52
C ALA A 170 0.83 4.76 -8.73
N LEU A 171 0.28 4.16 -7.67
CA LEU A 171 -1.01 3.46 -7.72
C LEU A 171 -2.17 4.41 -8.06
N VAL A 172 -2.20 5.61 -7.49
CA VAL A 172 -3.19 6.65 -7.84
C VAL A 172 -3.07 7.05 -9.31
N LYS A 173 -1.84 7.19 -9.82
CA LYS A 173 -1.60 7.48 -11.23
C LYS A 173 -2.14 6.36 -12.13
N ILE A 174 -1.87 5.10 -11.80
CA ILE A 174 -2.38 3.93 -12.55
C ILE A 174 -3.91 3.90 -12.51
N LEU A 175 -4.51 4.20 -11.36
CA LEU A 175 -5.96 4.26 -11.22
C LEU A 175 -6.58 5.34 -12.12
N ASN A 176 -5.99 6.53 -12.15
CA ASN A 176 -6.42 7.61 -13.05
C ASN A 176 -6.24 7.25 -14.53
N GLU A 177 -5.20 6.49 -14.86
CA GLU A 177 -4.94 6.02 -16.23
C GLU A 177 -5.98 4.98 -16.65
N PHE A 178 -6.40 4.08 -15.75
CA PHE A 178 -7.53 3.19 -16.00
C PHE A 178 -8.85 3.96 -16.14
N ASP A 179 -9.11 4.96 -15.30
CA ASP A 179 -10.30 5.82 -15.42
C ASP A 179 -10.33 6.51 -16.79
N THR A 180 -9.20 7.08 -17.21
CA THR A 180 -9.05 7.71 -18.54
C THR A 180 -9.29 6.72 -19.68
N GLN A 181 -8.76 5.49 -19.57
CA GLN A 181 -8.99 4.44 -20.57
C GLN A 181 -10.46 4.03 -20.65
N ILE A 182 -11.14 3.90 -19.51
CA ILE A 182 -12.56 3.56 -19.44
C ILE A 182 -13.41 4.67 -20.09
N GLU A 183 -13.12 5.93 -19.75
CA GLU A 183 -13.80 7.10 -20.34
C GLU A 183 -13.58 7.20 -21.85
N ASN A 184 -12.33 7.05 -22.31
CA ASN A 184 -12.00 7.08 -23.73
C ASN A 184 -12.68 5.94 -24.49
N PHE A 185 -12.71 4.74 -23.92
CA PHE A 185 -13.41 3.61 -24.51
C PHE A 185 -14.91 3.86 -24.62
N ALA A 186 -15.53 4.39 -23.56
CA ALA A 186 -16.95 4.75 -23.56
C ALA A 186 -17.27 5.81 -24.63
N ALA A 187 -16.51 6.90 -24.67
CA ALA A 187 -16.69 7.98 -25.65
C ALA A 187 -16.48 7.49 -27.10
N THR A 188 -15.46 6.65 -27.33
CA THR A 188 -15.19 6.06 -28.65
C THR A 188 -16.32 5.11 -29.06
N THR A 189 -16.81 4.30 -28.13
CA THR A 189 -17.93 3.38 -28.38
C THR A 189 -19.20 4.14 -28.71
N GLU A 190 -19.49 5.25 -28.04
CA GLU A 190 -20.63 6.12 -28.33
C GLU A 190 -20.49 6.78 -29.71
N ALA A 191 -19.31 7.32 -30.03
CA ALA A 191 -19.06 7.97 -31.32
C ALA A 191 -19.25 7.00 -32.50
N ILE A 192 -18.70 5.79 -32.40
CA ILE A 192 -18.74 4.82 -33.49
C ILE A 192 -20.12 4.15 -33.62
N ASN A 193 -20.83 3.89 -32.50
CA ASN A 193 -22.22 3.41 -32.55
C ASN A 193 -23.23 4.52 -32.95
N GLY A 194 -22.82 5.78 -32.86
CA GLY A 194 -23.58 6.94 -33.29
C GLY A 194 -23.54 7.18 -34.81
N PRO A 195 -24.02 8.35 -35.28
CA PRO A 195 -24.07 8.66 -36.71
C PRO A 195 -22.70 8.95 -37.33
N GLN A 196 -21.65 9.16 -36.53
CA GLN A 196 -20.34 9.62 -36.99
C GLN A 196 -19.67 8.63 -37.95
N LEU A 197 -19.73 7.32 -37.64
CA LEU A 197 -19.15 6.31 -38.51
C LEU A 197 -19.82 6.31 -39.89
N MET A 198 -21.15 6.41 -39.94
CA MET A 198 -21.89 6.48 -41.19
C MET A 198 -21.56 7.74 -42.00
N ALA A 199 -21.32 8.87 -41.31
CA ALA A 199 -20.88 10.10 -41.95
C ALA A 199 -19.50 9.92 -42.61
N TRP A 200 -18.53 9.32 -41.93
CA TRP A 200 -17.21 9.02 -42.52
C TRP A 200 -17.31 8.03 -43.67
N VAL A 201 -18.10 6.96 -43.54
CA VAL A 201 -18.31 6.01 -44.65
C VAL A 201 -18.90 6.72 -45.86
N GLN A 202 -19.84 7.65 -45.70
CA GLN A 202 -20.38 8.44 -46.80
C GLN A 202 -19.35 9.39 -47.42
N GLU A 203 -18.60 10.12 -46.60
CA GLU A 203 -17.57 11.07 -47.05
C GLU A 203 -16.51 10.39 -47.93
N PHE A 204 -16.06 9.19 -47.53
CA PHE A 204 -15.05 8.41 -48.24
C PHE A 204 -15.66 7.36 -49.19
N SER A 205 -16.97 7.44 -49.50
CA SER A 205 -17.63 6.55 -50.46
C SER A 205 -17.59 7.04 -51.91
N GLY A 206 -17.22 8.30 -52.13
CA GLY A 206 -17.17 8.94 -53.45
C GLY A 206 -16.27 8.21 -54.44
N THR A 207 -16.62 8.29 -55.73
CA THR A 207 -15.75 7.85 -56.83
C THR A 207 -14.62 8.85 -57.00
N ASP A 208 -13.38 8.37 -57.16
CA ASP A 208 -12.23 9.19 -57.57
C ASP A 208 -12.65 10.07 -58.77
N GLU A 209 -12.87 11.36 -58.54
CA GLU A 209 -12.97 12.32 -59.64
C GLU A 209 -11.59 12.35 -60.32
N GLU A 210 -11.55 12.34 -61.66
CA GLU A 210 -10.30 12.47 -62.40
C GLU A 210 -9.70 13.86 -62.11
N GLU A 211 -8.80 13.93 -61.13
CA GLU A 211 -8.10 15.16 -60.79
C GLU A 211 -7.23 15.61 -61.97
N GLN A 212 -7.39 16.87 -62.37
CA GLN A 212 -6.64 17.43 -63.50
C GLN A 212 -5.14 17.51 -63.18
N PRO A 213 -4.27 17.22 -64.16
CA PRO A 213 -2.83 17.31 -63.97
C PRO A 213 -2.42 18.74 -63.57
N ILE A 214 -1.78 18.85 -62.42
CA ILE A 214 -1.34 20.07 -61.74
C ILE A 214 -0.30 20.80 -62.60
N PHE A 215 0.59 20.05 -63.25
CA PHE A 215 1.74 20.62 -63.96
C PHE A 215 1.51 20.91 -65.45
N GLU A 216 0.35 20.55 -66.01
CA GLU A 216 -0.03 20.86 -67.40
C GLU A 216 0.17 22.36 -67.71
N HIS A 217 -0.22 23.22 -66.77
CA HIS A 217 -0.18 24.67 -66.89
C HIS A 217 1.23 25.27 -66.97
N ILE A 218 2.26 24.54 -66.52
CA ILE A 218 3.66 25.00 -66.46
C ILE A 218 4.52 24.30 -67.55
N LYS A 219 3.97 23.25 -68.18
CA LYS A 219 4.65 22.42 -69.17
C LYS A 219 5.16 23.23 -70.36
N ASP A 220 4.35 24.15 -70.89
CA ASP A 220 4.74 25.03 -72.00
C ASP A 220 5.89 25.97 -71.65
N PHE A 221 5.88 26.53 -70.43
CA PHE A 221 6.94 27.41 -69.95
C PHE A 221 8.28 26.67 -69.81
N LEU A 222 8.27 25.49 -69.20
CA LEU A 222 9.48 24.67 -69.00
C LEU A 222 10.03 24.13 -70.33
N THR A 223 9.14 23.82 -71.28
CA THR A 223 9.53 23.37 -72.63
C THR A 223 10.25 24.49 -73.36
N ASN A 224 9.71 25.72 -73.31
CA ASN A 224 10.34 26.90 -73.92
C ASN A 224 11.67 27.30 -73.25
N ALA A 225 11.86 26.97 -71.97
CA ALA A 225 13.10 27.20 -71.24
C ALA A 225 14.18 26.12 -71.44
N GLY A 226 13.89 25.06 -72.22
CA GLY A 226 14.82 23.95 -72.47
C GLY A 226 15.03 23.01 -71.27
N GLN A 227 14.14 23.03 -70.28
CA GLN A 227 14.26 22.28 -69.01
C GLN A 227 13.53 20.92 -69.07
N ALA A 228 13.81 20.10 -70.09
CA ALA A 228 13.12 18.82 -70.30
C ALA A 228 13.27 17.82 -69.14
N ALA A 229 14.41 17.84 -68.44
CA ALA A 229 14.63 17.00 -67.26
C ALA A 229 13.73 17.37 -66.08
N MET A 230 13.45 18.66 -65.89
CA MET A 230 12.56 19.15 -64.82
C MET A 230 11.11 18.76 -65.10
N ILE A 231 10.67 18.78 -66.37
CA ILE A 231 9.33 18.33 -66.78
C ILE A 231 9.12 16.87 -66.38
N SER A 232 10.08 16.00 -66.72
CA SER A 232 10.02 14.57 -66.37
C SER A 232 9.97 14.35 -64.85
N GLN A 233 10.76 15.11 -64.08
CA GLN A 233 10.71 15.04 -62.61
C GLN A 233 9.36 15.51 -62.04
N CYS A 234 8.75 16.56 -62.61
CA CYS A 234 7.42 17.02 -62.21
C CYS A 234 6.34 15.98 -62.54
N GLU A 235 6.34 15.42 -63.75
CA GLU A 235 5.40 14.36 -64.16
C GLU A 235 5.56 13.10 -63.29
N GLN A 236 6.79 12.74 -62.93
CA GLN A 236 7.05 11.61 -62.03
C GLN A 236 6.53 11.90 -60.61
N ALA A 237 6.87 13.04 -60.02
CA ALA A 237 6.43 13.42 -58.67
C ALA A 237 4.90 13.53 -58.58
N GLU A 238 4.27 14.02 -59.64
CA GLU A 238 2.81 14.07 -59.80
C GLU A 238 2.20 12.67 -59.83
N THR A 239 2.80 11.75 -60.61
CA THR A 239 2.36 10.35 -60.65
C THR A 239 2.49 9.68 -59.29
N GLU A 240 3.59 9.90 -58.56
CA GLU A 240 3.82 9.37 -57.21
C GLU A 240 2.82 9.94 -56.19
N LEU A 241 2.51 11.24 -56.28
CA LEU A 241 1.50 11.89 -55.43
C LEU A 241 0.11 11.28 -55.65
N TYR A 242 -0.33 11.17 -56.92
CA TYR A 242 -1.62 10.57 -57.24
C TYR A 242 -1.71 9.10 -56.82
N GLN A 243 -0.63 8.33 -56.99
CA GLN A 243 -0.56 6.95 -56.49
C GLN A 243 -0.68 6.89 -54.97
N SER A 244 0.03 7.76 -54.24
CA SER A 244 -0.03 7.83 -52.78
C SER A 244 -1.42 8.24 -52.27
N MET A 245 -2.07 9.20 -52.94
CA MET A 245 -3.43 9.64 -52.61
C MET A 245 -4.45 8.51 -52.82
N LYS A 246 -4.36 7.77 -53.94
CA LYS A 246 -5.20 6.58 -54.19
C LYS A 246 -4.97 5.47 -53.16
N GLN A 247 -3.71 5.19 -52.82
CA GLN A 247 -3.39 4.21 -51.78
C GLN A 247 -3.96 4.63 -50.42
N THR A 248 -3.82 5.91 -50.06
CA THR A 248 -4.37 6.45 -48.80
C THR A 248 -5.89 6.34 -48.78
N HIS A 249 -6.58 6.71 -49.87
CA HIS A 249 -8.03 6.59 -49.98
C HIS A 249 -8.49 5.12 -49.83
N HIS A 250 -7.81 4.19 -50.49
CA HIS A 250 -8.11 2.76 -50.39
C HIS A 250 -7.89 2.21 -48.97
N LEU A 251 -6.81 2.61 -48.30
CA LEU A 251 -6.52 2.23 -46.92
C LEU A 251 -7.57 2.78 -45.96
N VAL A 252 -7.94 4.06 -46.09
CA VAL A 252 -8.98 4.69 -45.26
C VAL A 252 -10.30 3.93 -45.41
N ARG A 253 -10.70 3.61 -46.64
CA ARG A 253 -11.92 2.84 -46.90
C ARG A 253 -11.87 1.44 -46.27
N SER A 254 -10.74 0.75 -46.41
CA SER A 254 -10.53 -0.58 -45.80
C SER A 254 -10.60 -0.52 -44.27
N CYS A 255 -10.02 0.51 -43.66
CA CYS A 255 -10.10 0.75 -42.21
C CYS A 255 -11.54 1.03 -41.76
N LEU A 256 -12.30 1.84 -42.51
CA LEU A 256 -13.71 2.12 -42.22
C LEU A 256 -14.59 0.88 -42.37
N GLU A 257 -14.30 0.02 -43.34
CA GLU A 257 -14.98 -1.28 -43.49
C GLU A 257 -14.71 -2.21 -42.31
N LEU A 258 -13.44 -2.34 -41.89
CA LEU A 258 -13.06 -3.11 -40.69
C LEU A 258 -13.71 -2.56 -39.42
N LEU A 259 -13.74 -1.23 -39.26
CA LEU A 259 -14.37 -0.58 -38.13
C LEU A 259 -15.89 -0.83 -38.11
N SER A 260 -16.53 -0.80 -39.28
CA SER A 260 -17.96 -1.12 -39.44
C SER A 260 -18.25 -2.58 -39.09
N GLN A 261 -17.37 -3.50 -39.47
CA GLN A 261 -17.47 -4.91 -39.08
C GLN A 261 -17.30 -5.10 -37.57
N TYR A 262 -16.31 -4.43 -36.96
CA TYR A 262 -16.10 -4.46 -35.52
C TYR A 262 -17.35 -3.99 -34.76
N VAL A 263 -17.98 -2.90 -35.21
CA VAL A 263 -19.22 -2.38 -34.60
C VAL A 263 -20.37 -3.36 -34.73
N ALA A 264 -20.54 -3.96 -35.91
CA ALA A 264 -21.58 -4.96 -36.11
C ALA A 264 -21.40 -6.16 -35.16
N VAL A 265 -20.15 -6.59 -34.92
CA VAL A 265 -19.84 -7.68 -33.97
C VAL A 265 -20.02 -7.22 -32.52
N SER A 266 -19.59 -6.01 -32.17
CA SER A 266 -19.64 -5.50 -30.79
C SER A 266 -21.07 -5.30 -30.28
N GLN A 267 -22.05 -5.07 -31.17
CA GLN A 267 -23.47 -5.02 -30.82
C GLN A 267 -24.01 -6.34 -30.23
N TYR A 268 -23.37 -7.47 -30.50
CA TYR A 268 -23.75 -8.77 -29.93
C TYR A 268 -23.13 -9.02 -28.54
N TYR A 269 -22.21 -8.18 -28.07
CA TYR A 269 -21.64 -8.30 -26.74
C TYR A 269 -22.61 -7.75 -25.68
N PRO A 270 -22.96 -8.53 -24.64
CA PRO A 270 -23.84 -8.05 -23.58
C PRO A 270 -23.17 -6.89 -22.81
N GLN A 271 -23.91 -5.80 -22.60
CA GLN A 271 -23.40 -4.66 -21.82
C GLN A 271 -22.99 -5.06 -20.39
N SER A 272 -23.61 -6.10 -19.82
CA SER A 272 -23.23 -6.66 -18.52
C SER A 272 -21.79 -7.19 -18.46
N HIS A 273 -21.20 -7.60 -19.59
CA HIS A 273 -19.80 -8.06 -19.64
C HIS A 273 -18.78 -6.91 -19.61
N THR A 274 -19.20 -5.66 -19.82
CA THR A 274 -18.31 -4.51 -19.64
C THR A 274 -17.85 -4.37 -18.20
N GLU A 275 -18.69 -4.69 -17.21
CA GLU A 275 -18.32 -4.65 -15.79
C GLU A 275 -17.23 -5.66 -15.39
N TYR A 276 -17.03 -6.70 -16.21
CA TYR A 276 -16.00 -7.73 -16.08
C TYR A 276 -14.80 -7.49 -16.99
N HIS A 277 -14.79 -6.38 -17.72
CA HIS A 277 -13.63 -6.02 -18.54
C HIS A 277 -12.40 -5.87 -17.64
N ARG A 278 -11.28 -6.45 -18.08
CA ARG A 278 -10.04 -6.56 -17.28
C ARG A 278 -9.62 -5.23 -16.63
N VAL A 279 -9.71 -4.14 -17.39
CA VAL A 279 -9.40 -2.78 -16.90
C VAL A 279 -10.28 -2.37 -15.72
N LEU A 280 -11.58 -2.67 -15.74
CA LEU A 280 -12.50 -2.36 -14.64
C LEU A 280 -12.24 -3.23 -13.41
N VAL A 281 -11.90 -4.51 -13.60
CA VAL A 281 -11.52 -5.42 -12.52
C VAL A 281 -10.21 -4.96 -11.87
N PHE A 282 -9.17 -4.67 -12.67
CA PHE A 282 -7.90 -4.16 -12.16
C PHE A 282 -8.05 -2.81 -11.47
N ARG A 283 -8.85 -1.90 -12.01
CA ARG A 283 -9.17 -0.63 -11.36
C ARG A 283 -9.84 -0.82 -10.00
N LYS A 284 -10.81 -1.74 -9.88
CA LYS A 284 -11.44 -2.10 -8.59
C LYS A 284 -10.43 -2.68 -7.59
N LEU A 285 -9.52 -3.55 -8.04
CA LEU A 285 -8.46 -4.12 -7.19
C LEU A 285 -7.48 -3.04 -6.68
N VAL A 286 -7.05 -2.14 -7.57
CA VAL A 286 -6.17 -1.02 -7.20
C VAL A 286 -6.85 -0.07 -6.23
N ALA A 287 -8.14 0.24 -6.44
CA ALA A 287 -8.93 1.05 -5.52
C ALA A 287 -9.02 0.41 -4.13
N ALA A 288 -9.32 -0.90 -4.05
CA ALA A 288 -9.37 -1.63 -2.79
C ALA A 288 -8.01 -1.67 -2.07
N ALA A 289 -6.90 -1.77 -2.82
CA ALA A 289 -5.55 -1.71 -2.27
C ALA A 289 -5.17 -0.32 -1.70
N LEU A 290 -5.75 0.75 -2.25
CA LEU A 290 -5.60 2.12 -1.72
C LEU A 290 -6.49 2.33 -0.48
N GLU A 291 -7.71 1.80 -0.47
CA GLU A 291 -8.65 1.92 0.66
C GLU A 291 -8.24 1.07 1.88
N SER A 292 -7.64 -0.11 1.67
CA SER A 292 -7.14 -0.96 2.75
C SER A 292 -5.93 -0.36 3.50
N LYS A 293 -5.39 0.75 3.01
CA LYS A 293 -4.22 1.44 3.57
C LYS A 293 -4.48 2.93 3.79
N SER A 294 -5.32 3.22 4.78
CA SER A 294 -5.21 4.46 5.54
C SER A 294 -5.19 4.21 7.05
N PRO A 295 -4.20 3.49 7.60
CA PRO A 295 -3.78 3.72 8.96
C PRO A 295 -2.57 4.66 8.94
N GLU A 296 -2.54 5.55 9.92
CA GLU A 296 -1.43 6.42 10.29
C GLU A 296 -0.15 5.59 10.44
N LEU A 297 0.62 5.43 9.37
CA LEU A 297 1.84 4.64 9.38
C LEU A 297 3.00 5.51 9.85
N GLU A 298 3.18 5.53 11.17
CA GLU A 298 4.50 5.70 11.77
C GLU A 298 5.41 4.59 11.19
N GLY A 299 6.33 4.98 10.31
CA GLY A 299 7.31 4.16 9.58
C GLY A 299 8.32 3.35 10.42
N GLY A 300 7.89 2.71 11.50
CA GLY A 300 8.68 1.74 12.25
C GLY A 300 8.95 0.44 11.47
N PRO A 301 9.68 -0.52 12.05
CA PRO A 301 9.89 -1.86 11.47
C PRO A 301 8.58 -2.58 11.09
N ASP A 302 7.48 -2.24 11.76
CA ASP A 302 6.14 -2.74 11.46
C ASP A 302 5.64 -2.27 10.08
N ALA A 303 6.01 -1.07 9.62
CA ALA A 303 5.64 -0.56 8.30
C ALA A 303 6.27 -1.35 7.15
N LEU A 304 7.53 -1.76 7.31
CA LEU A 304 8.21 -2.62 6.33
C LEU A 304 7.59 -4.02 6.32
N ALA A 305 7.28 -4.57 7.50
CA ALA A 305 6.60 -5.86 7.60
C ALA A 305 5.22 -5.83 6.93
N LEU A 306 4.45 -4.76 7.14
CA LEU A 306 3.14 -4.55 6.49
C LEU A 306 3.25 -4.35 4.98
N ALA A 307 4.28 -3.64 4.49
CA ALA A 307 4.54 -3.50 3.07
C ALA A 307 4.87 -4.85 2.41
N GLN A 308 5.73 -5.65 3.06
CA GLN A 308 6.06 -6.99 2.60
C GLN A 308 4.84 -7.92 2.60
N GLU A 309 3.97 -7.83 3.62
CA GLU A 309 2.77 -8.66 3.68
C GLU A 309 1.79 -8.31 2.57
N ALA A 310 1.51 -7.03 2.35
CA ALA A 310 0.67 -6.59 1.24
C ALA A 310 1.23 -7.01 -0.12
N TYR A 311 2.56 -7.01 -0.29
CA TYR A 311 3.21 -7.50 -1.50
C TYR A 311 2.99 -9.02 -1.68
N ARG A 312 3.15 -9.82 -0.62
CA ARG A 312 2.88 -11.28 -0.67
C ARG A 312 1.42 -11.57 -0.98
N GLU A 313 0.51 -10.81 -0.39
CA GLU A 313 -0.93 -10.93 -0.65
C GLU A 313 -1.25 -10.62 -2.11
N ALA A 314 -0.70 -9.52 -2.66
CA ALA A 314 -0.87 -9.18 -4.07
C ALA A 314 -0.34 -10.27 -5.01
N LYS A 315 0.85 -10.83 -4.75
CA LYS A 315 1.44 -11.93 -5.54
C LYS A 315 0.58 -13.20 -5.48
N THR A 316 0.00 -13.49 -4.31
CA THR A 316 -0.92 -14.61 -4.11
C THR A 316 -2.22 -14.40 -4.88
N ASN A 317 -2.78 -13.19 -4.85
CA ASN A 317 -3.98 -12.85 -5.59
C ASN A 317 -3.80 -12.96 -7.11
N ILE A 318 -2.67 -12.50 -7.64
CA ILE A 318 -2.32 -12.69 -9.07
C ILE A 318 -2.26 -14.19 -9.39
N SER A 319 -1.57 -14.97 -8.56
CA SER A 319 -1.46 -16.43 -8.76
C SER A 319 -2.81 -17.14 -8.72
N ASN A 320 -3.70 -16.72 -7.81
CA ASN A 320 -5.06 -17.26 -7.72
C ASN A 320 -5.90 -16.90 -8.94
N TRP A 321 -5.80 -15.66 -9.43
CA TRP A 321 -6.48 -15.20 -10.63
C TRP A 321 -6.03 -15.98 -11.87
N VAL A 322 -4.72 -16.19 -12.05
CA VAL A 322 -4.17 -16.99 -13.17
C VAL A 322 -4.72 -18.43 -13.17
N ARG A 323 -4.97 -19.00 -11.99
CA ARG A 323 -5.54 -20.35 -11.87
C ARG A 323 -7.06 -20.40 -12.06
N ALA A 324 -7.76 -19.30 -11.79
CA ALA A 324 -9.23 -19.27 -11.78
C ALA A 324 -9.84 -18.94 -13.14
N GLU A 325 -9.15 -18.13 -13.95
CA GLU A 325 -9.69 -17.57 -15.20
C GLU A 325 -8.98 -18.13 -16.45
N GLU A 326 -9.76 -18.59 -17.43
CA GLU A 326 -9.22 -19.03 -18.72
C GLU A 326 -8.63 -17.83 -19.51
N GLY A 327 -7.43 -18.01 -20.07
CA GLY A 327 -6.71 -16.94 -20.78
C GLY A 327 -6.07 -15.86 -19.89
N ALA A 328 -6.08 -16.03 -18.56
CA ALA A 328 -5.40 -15.13 -17.63
C ALA A 328 -3.86 -15.21 -17.74
N GLY A 329 -3.31 -16.38 -18.07
CA GLY A 329 -1.87 -16.56 -18.31
C GLY A 329 -1.34 -15.69 -19.46
N GLU A 330 -1.95 -15.79 -20.64
CA GLU A 330 -1.60 -14.98 -21.83
C GLU A 330 -1.78 -13.48 -21.55
N ALA A 331 -2.82 -13.11 -20.80
CA ALA A 331 -3.06 -11.73 -20.40
C ALA A 331 -1.95 -11.20 -19.49
N LEU A 332 -1.52 -12.01 -18.51
CA LEU A 332 -0.40 -11.67 -17.63
C LEU A 332 0.90 -11.55 -18.41
N GLU A 333 1.16 -12.47 -19.34
CA GLU A 333 2.31 -12.42 -20.24
C GLU A 333 2.36 -11.11 -21.04
N CYS A 334 1.24 -10.69 -21.66
CA CYS A 334 1.19 -9.41 -22.37
C CYS A 334 1.54 -8.22 -21.47
N VAL A 335 1.01 -8.19 -20.24
CA VAL A 335 1.29 -7.12 -19.27
C VAL A 335 2.76 -7.13 -18.85
N VAL A 336 3.29 -8.30 -18.51
CA VAL A 336 4.69 -8.48 -18.10
C VAL A 336 5.64 -8.09 -19.23
N ILE A 337 5.39 -8.52 -20.46
CA ILE A 337 6.18 -8.13 -21.64
C ILE A 337 6.16 -6.61 -21.82
N GLY A 338 4.97 -5.98 -21.73
CA GLY A 338 4.86 -4.52 -21.82
C GLY A 338 5.67 -3.78 -20.75
N MET A 339 5.64 -4.28 -19.50
CA MET A 339 6.43 -3.74 -18.40
C MET A 339 7.93 -3.96 -18.61
N LEU A 340 8.35 -5.15 -19.05
CA LEU A 340 9.75 -5.46 -19.36
C LEU A 340 10.28 -4.59 -20.51
N CYS A 341 9.49 -4.32 -21.54
CA CYS A 341 9.86 -3.37 -22.59
C CYS A 341 10.06 -1.95 -22.05
N ASN A 342 9.23 -1.52 -21.08
CA ASN A 342 9.41 -0.23 -20.42
C ASN A 342 10.72 -0.19 -19.61
N LEU A 343 11.01 -1.25 -18.85
CA LEU A 343 12.26 -1.38 -18.10
C LEU A 343 13.47 -1.38 -19.04
N ASN A 344 13.42 -2.13 -20.13
CA ASN A 344 14.49 -2.16 -21.14
C ASN A 344 14.74 -0.77 -21.74
N ARG A 345 13.68 0.00 -22.01
CA ARG A 345 13.83 1.39 -22.46
C ARG A 345 14.56 2.26 -21.43
N ARG A 346 14.27 2.09 -20.12
CA ARG A 346 14.98 2.82 -19.06
C ARG A 346 16.43 2.37 -18.93
N TYR A 347 16.70 1.07 -19.05
CA TYR A 347 18.05 0.52 -19.10
C TYR A 347 18.89 1.13 -20.22
N LEU A 348 18.35 1.16 -21.44
CA LEU A 348 19.04 1.78 -22.58
C LEU A 348 19.30 3.28 -22.35
N MET A 349 18.41 3.99 -21.67
CA MET A 349 18.65 5.40 -21.31
C MET A 349 19.79 5.55 -20.31
N LEU A 350 19.84 4.70 -19.28
CA LEU A 350 20.92 4.69 -18.28
C LEU A 350 22.25 4.29 -18.91
N GLU A 351 22.27 3.27 -19.77
CA GLU A 351 23.46 2.83 -20.49
C GLU A 351 24.04 3.94 -21.37
N ASN A 352 23.20 4.63 -22.16
CA ASN A 352 23.63 5.78 -22.94
C ASN A 352 24.14 6.93 -22.06
N GLY A 353 23.52 7.14 -20.90
CA GLY A 353 23.97 8.10 -19.90
C GLY A 353 25.35 7.75 -19.34
N ALA A 354 25.56 6.49 -18.95
CA ALA A 354 26.82 5.97 -18.45
C ALA A 354 27.93 6.05 -19.50
N GLN A 355 27.63 5.65 -20.74
CA GLN A 355 28.55 5.76 -21.87
C GLN A 355 28.97 7.23 -22.12
N SER A 356 28.04 8.16 -22.00
CA SER A 356 28.31 9.59 -22.18
C SER A 356 29.10 10.19 -21.02
N ALA A 357 28.92 9.66 -19.80
CA ALA A 357 29.63 10.11 -18.59
C ALA A 357 31.10 9.67 -18.57
N GLY A 358 31.43 8.50 -19.14
CA GLY A 358 32.81 7.99 -19.19
C GLY A 358 33.46 7.93 -17.81
N ASP A 359 34.58 8.64 -17.65
CA ASP A 359 35.33 8.70 -16.38
C ASP A 359 34.57 9.40 -15.24
N CYS A 360 33.52 10.16 -15.56
CA CYS A 360 32.68 10.86 -14.59
C CYS A 360 31.48 10.03 -14.10
N LEU A 361 31.53 8.70 -14.26
CA LEU A 361 30.43 7.80 -13.88
C LEU A 361 30.06 7.87 -12.38
N VAL A 362 31.01 8.26 -11.52
CA VAL A 362 30.78 8.48 -10.08
C VAL A 362 29.81 9.64 -9.85
N ASP A 363 29.77 10.63 -10.74
CA ASP A 363 28.89 11.81 -10.65
C ASP A 363 27.53 11.59 -11.33
N LEU A 364 27.34 10.46 -12.03
CA LEU A 364 26.09 10.13 -12.70
C LEU A 364 25.05 9.72 -11.66
N THR A 365 24.10 10.62 -11.43
CA THR A 365 22.99 10.43 -10.49
C THR A 365 21.65 10.54 -11.21
N SER A 366 20.68 9.79 -10.71
CA SER A 366 19.30 9.82 -11.17
C SER A 366 18.62 11.13 -10.81
N ARG A 367 17.42 11.38 -11.37
CA ARG A 367 16.61 12.56 -10.97
C ARG A 367 16.24 12.55 -9.49
N GLU A 368 16.23 11.37 -8.88
CA GLU A 368 15.91 11.13 -7.48
C GLU A 368 17.16 11.18 -6.58
N GLY A 369 18.35 11.35 -7.19
CA GLY A 369 19.63 11.49 -6.50
C GLY A 369 20.32 10.17 -6.16
N GLU A 370 19.80 9.04 -6.66
CA GLU A 370 20.44 7.74 -6.52
C GLU A 370 21.59 7.60 -7.51
N TRP A 371 22.66 6.88 -7.12
CA TRP A 371 23.79 6.65 -8.01
C TRP A 371 23.41 5.66 -9.11
N PHE A 372 24.02 5.79 -10.29
CA PHE A 372 23.61 5.01 -11.47
C PHE A 372 23.55 3.49 -11.22
N LEU A 373 24.45 2.94 -10.41
CA LEU A 373 24.51 1.50 -10.15
C LEU A 373 23.36 1.03 -9.25
N ASP A 374 22.94 1.88 -8.31
CA ASP A 374 21.80 1.61 -7.43
C ASP A 374 20.49 1.63 -8.25
N ASP A 375 20.36 2.60 -9.18
CA ASP A 375 19.29 2.66 -10.18
C ASP A 375 19.25 1.38 -11.03
N MET A 376 20.40 0.99 -11.60
CA MET A 376 20.53 -0.21 -12.45
C MET A 376 20.19 -1.50 -11.70
N SER A 377 20.60 -1.61 -10.44
CA SER A 377 20.27 -2.72 -9.55
C SER A 377 18.77 -2.78 -9.26
N THR A 378 18.15 -1.62 -8.97
CA THR A 378 16.71 -1.51 -8.70
C THR A 378 15.88 -1.91 -9.92
N LEU A 379 16.24 -1.45 -11.12
CA LEU A 379 15.56 -1.87 -12.35
C LEU A 379 15.74 -3.37 -12.62
N SER A 380 16.88 -3.96 -12.24
CA SER A 380 17.15 -5.39 -12.44
C SER A 380 16.28 -6.25 -11.54
N MET A 381 16.13 -5.79 -10.30
CA MET A 381 15.25 -6.40 -9.32
C MET A 381 13.80 -6.36 -9.78
N GLN A 382 13.34 -5.25 -10.35
CA GLN A 382 12.01 -5.15 -10.94
C GLN A 382 11.83 -6.13 -12.10
N ALA A 383 12.83 -6.27 -12.99
CA ALA A 383 12.77 -7.22 -14.10
C ALA A 383 12.68 -8.68 -13.62
N VAL A 384 13.52 -9.07 -12.65
CA VAL A 384 13.47 -10.41 -12.04
C VAL A 384 12.12 -10.68 -11.38
N GLU A 385 11.57 -9.69 -10.67
CA GLU A 385 10.28 -9.90 -10.01
C GLU A 385 9.13 -10.02 -11.00
N LEU A 386 9.11 -9.24 -12.08
CA LEU A 386 8.12 -9.38 -13.15
C LEU A 386 8.19 -10.76 -13.81
N LEU A 387 9.41 -11.25 -14.10
CA LEU A 387 9.61 -12.59 -14.65
C LEU A 387 9.15 -13.69 -13.68
N SER A 388 9.24 -13.46 -12.38
CA SER A 388 8.76 -14.42 -11.36
C SER A 388 7.24 -14.58 -11.33
N LEU A 389 6.48 -13.65 -11.92
CA LEU A 389 5.02 -13.74 -12.03
C LEU A 389 4.57 -14.67 -13.16
N LEU A 390 5.46 -14.98 -14.11
CA LEU A 390 5.12 -15.79 -15.26
C LEU A 390 4.99 -17.28 -14.88
N PRO A 391 3.96 -17.99 -15.38
CA PRO A 391 3.80 -19.43 -15.17
C PRO A 391 4.76 -20.24 -16.06
N LEU A 392 6.07 -20.11 -15.83
CA LEU A 392 7.14 -20.73 -16.65
C LEU A 392 7.16 -22.26 -16.56
N GLN A 393 6.47 -22.86 -15.59
CA GLN A 393 6.43 -24.31 -15.36
C GLN A 393 5.47 -25.07 -16.30
N SER A 394 4.57 -24.36 -16.99
CA SER A 394 3.66 -24.91 -17.99
C SER A 394 4.19 -24.82 -19.42
N ALA A 395 5.36 -24.21 -19.63
CA ALA A 395 6.01 -24.19 -20.93
C ALA A 395 6.36 -25.63 -21.32
N SER A 396 5.87 -26.07 -22.49
CA SER A 396 6.17 -27.40 -23.02
C SER A 396 7.68 -27.63 -23.14
N ALA A 397 8.10 -28.90 -23.11
CA ALA A 397 9.52 -29.29 -23.22
C ALA A 397 10.24 -28.80 -24.50
N GLU A 398 9.51 -28.19 -25.46
CA GLU A 398 10.05 -27.66 -26.72
C GLU A 398 10.64 -26.25 -26.59
N ASP A 399 10.39 -25.50 -25.50
CA ASP A 399 10.83 -24.11 -25.36
C ASP A 399 11.80 -23.89 -24.18
N ALA A 400 12.93 -24.61 -24.20
CA ALA A 400 13.99 -24.53 -23.19
C ALA A 400 14.72 -23.17 -23.17
N ALA A 401 14.51 -22.30 -24.16
CA ALA A 401 15.17 -21.00 -24.26
C ALA A 401 14.66 -20.01 -23.21
N MET A 402 13.36 -20.04 -22.89
CA MET A 402 12.75 -19.07 -21.98
C MET A 402 13.21 -19.24 -20.51
N PRO A 403 13.24 -20.44 -19.91
CA PRO A 403 13.80 -20.63 -18.57
C PRO A 403 15.27 -20.23 -18.47
N VAL A 404 16.06 -20.48 -19.53
CA VAL A 404 17.47 -20.08 -19.59
C VAL A 404 17.60 -18.55 -19.61
N ALA A 405 16.81 -17.86 -20.44
CA ALA A 405 16.81 -16.40 -20.49
C ALA A 405 16.44 -15.78 -19.13
N VAL A 406 15.45 -16.36 -18.43
CA VAL A 406 15.05 -15.91 -17.09
C VAL A 406 16.19 -16.10 -16.08
N GLU A 407 16.89 -17.24 -16.13
CA GLU A 407 18.04 -17.48 -15.26
C GLU A 407 19.20 -16.53 -15.57
N CYS A 408 19.45 -16.21 -16.85
CA CYS A 408 20.45 -15.21 -17.23
C CYS A 408 20.14 -13.83 -16.63
N VAL A 409 18.88 -13.37 -16.68
CA VAL A 409 18.47 -12.10 -16.07
C VAL A 409 18.65 -12.14 -14.55
N ARG A 410 18.35 -13.28 -13.91
CA ARG A 410 18.55 -13.48 -12.47
C ARG A 410 20.03 -13.41 -12.08
N ASN A 411 20.90 -14.06 -12.84
CA ASN A 411 22.35 -14.03 -12.61
C ASN A 411 22.93 -12.64 -12.83
N ALA A 412 22.45 -11.90 -13.84
CA ALA A 412 22.84 -10.51 -14.08
C ALA A 412 22.43 -9.60 -12.91
N ASN A 413 21.23 -9.78 -12.34
CA ASN A 413 20.80 -9.05 -11.15
C ASN A 413 21.71 -9.33 -9.94
N LEU A 414 22.03 -10.60 -9.69
CA LEU A 414 22.95 -10.97 -8.61
C LEU A 414 24.35 -10.37 -8.79
N LEU A 415 24.84 -10.28 -10.04
CA LEU A 415 26.10 -9.62 -10.34
C LEU A 415 26.04 -8.11 -10.05
N LEU A 416 24.95 -7.44 -10.41
CA LEU A 416 24.74 -6.02 -10.07
C LEU A 416 24.69 -5.79 -8.56
N ALA A 417 24.00 -6.66 -7.82
CA ALA A 417 23.94 -6.61 -6.37
C ALA A 417 25.34 -6.73 -5.73
N ASP A 418 26.18 -7.60 -6.28
CA ASP A 418 27.57 -7.71 -5.84
C ASP A 418 28.42 -6.50 -6.15
N LEU A 419 28.23 -5.86 -7.30
CA LEU A 419 28.92 -4.62 -7.63
C LEU A 419 28.51 -3.48 -6.67
N VAL A 420 27.22 -3.39 -6.32
CA VAL A 420 26.73 -2.45 -5.30
C VAL A 420 27.38 -2.73 -3.95
N GLN A 421 27.40 -3.99 -3.51
CA GLN A 421 28.02 -4.39 -2.24
C GLN A 421 29.53 -4.16 -2.24
N LEU A 422 30.21 -4.41 -3.37
CA LEU A 422 31.62 -4.13 -3.56
C LEU A 422 31.90 -2.64 -3.39
N ASN A 423 31.14 -1.77 -4.06
CA ASN A 423 31.29 -0.32 -3.96
C ASN A 423 31.04 0.17 -2.53
N TYR A 424 30.01 -0.36 -1.88
CA TYR A 424 29.69 -0.05 -0.48
C TYR A 424 30.85 -0.41 0.45
N ASN A 425 31.35 -1.65 0.37
CA ASN A 425 32.47 -2.12 1.19
C ASN A 425 33.77 -1.35 0.89
N PHE A 426 34.02 -1.04 -0.38
CA PHE A 426 35.17 -0.22 -0.76
C PHE A 426 35.09 1.16 -0.13
N SER A 427 33.97 1.86 -0.29
CA SER A 427 33.79 3.25 0.17
C SER A 427 33.73 3.37 1.70
N THR A 428 33.22 2.37 2.41
CA THR A 428 33.00 2.42 3.86
C THR A 428 34.10 1.76 4.68
N ILE A 429 34.83 0.80 4.12
CA ILE A 429 35.84 0.00 4.85
C ILE A 429 37.22 0.20 4.23
N ILE A 430 37.40 -0.18 2.96
CA ILE A 430 38.74 -0.26 2.36
C ILE A 430 39.35 1.12 2.17
N LEU A 431 38.63 2.05 1.53
CA LEU A 431 39.13 3.39 1.23
C LEU A 431 39.44 4.20 2.51
N PRO A 432 38.57 4.26 3.53
CA PRO A 432 38.89 4.98 4.76
C PRO A 432 40.09 4.39 5.52
N GLU A 433 40.20 3.06 5.60
CA GLU A 433 41.32 2.42 6.29
C GLU A 433 42.63 2.59 5.50
N ALA A 434 42.59 2.49 4.17
CA ALA A 434 43.75 2.77 3.31
C ALA A 434 44.25 4.21 3.51
N LEU A 435 43.36 5.21 3.45
CA LEU A 435 43.72 6.62 3.64
C LEU A 435 44.31 6.88 5.02
N LYS A 436 43.69 6.33 6.07
CA LYS A 436 44.19 6.43 7.44
C LYS A 436 45.62 5.89 7.56
N LYS A 437 45.88 4.72 6.96
CA LYS A 437 47.20 4.07 7.00
C LYS A 437 48.26 4.78 6.18
N ILE A 438 47.88 5.34 5.03
CA ILE A 438 48.75 6.20 4.22
C ILE A 438 49.12 7.47 5.00
N HIS A 439 48.15 8.14 5.63
CA HIS A 439 48.40 9.33 6.43
C HIS A 439 49.24 9.07 7.68
N SER A 440 49.14 7.87 8.26
CA SER A 440 50.01 7.45 9.37
C SER A 440 51.39 6.95 8.92
N GLU A 441 51.69 6.99 7.62
CA GLU A 441 52.94 6.49 7.03
C GLU A 441 53.26 5.03 7.44
N ASP A 442 52.25 4.15 7.44
CA ASP A 442 52.44 2.74 7.80
C ASP A 442 53.39 2.07 6.77
N PRO A 443 54.58 1.58 7.19
CA PRO A 443 55.61 1.13 6.27
C PRO A 443 55.18 -0.13 5.50
N SER A 444 54.38 -1.01 6.10
CA SER A 444 53.87 -2.20 5.42
C SER A 444 52.86 -1.84 4.35
N VAL A 445 51.97 -0.87 4.61
CA VAL A 445 50.97 -0.41 3.64
C VAL A 445 51.63 0.32 2.47
N LEU A 446 52.61 1.19 2.74
CA LEU A 446 53.35 1.91 1.71
C LEU A 446 54.16 0.97 0.82
N LEU A 447 54.82 -0.04 1.40
CA LEU A 447 55.50 -1.09 0.64
C LEU A 447 54.51 -1.86 -0.25
N MET A 448 53.36 -2.26 0.29
CA MET A 448 52.34 -2.97 -0.48
C MET A 448 51.79 -2.14 -1.65
N ILE A 449 51.58 -0.84 -1.46
CA ILE A 449 51.18 0.09 -2.54
C ILE A 449 52.29 0.18 -3.60
N SER A 450 53.57 0.20 -3.19
CA SER A 450 54.69 0.24 -4.13
C SER A 450 54.80 -1.06 -4.95
N GLU A 451 54.59 -2.22 -4.33
CA GLU A 451 54.59 -3.52 -5.00
C GLU A 451 53.41 -3.66 -5.97
N LEU A 452 52.22 -3.21 -5.57
CA LEU A 452 51.05 -3.15 -6.45
C LEU A 452 51.28 -2.21 -7.64
N ASN A 453 51.85 -1.02 -7.41
CA ASN A 453 52.24 -0.10 -8.47
C ASN A 453 53.28 -0.72 -9.41
N ALA A 454 54.20 -1.54 -8.91
CA ALA A 454 55.15 -2.26 -9.76
C ALA A 454 54.44 -3.27 -10.67
N VAL A 455 53.38 -3.96 -10.21
CA VAL A 455 52.58 -4.83 -11.07
C VAL A 455 51.92 -4.03 -12.20
N ILE A 456 51.36 -2.86 -11.89
CA ILE A 456 50.70 -1.96 -12.86
C ILE A 456 51.71 -1.42 -13.88
N MET A 457 52.82 -0.86 -13.41
CA MET A 457 53.82 -0.19 -14.27
C MET A 457 54.62 -1.17 -15.13
N ASN A 458 54.77 -2.42 -14.71
CA ASN A 458 55.46 -3.44 -15.48
C ASN A 458 54.53 -4.12 -16.53
N SER A 459 53.26 -3.71 -16.63
CA SER A 459 52.38 -4.18 -17.69
C SER A 459 52.94 -3.80 -19.08
N PRO A 460 52.91 -4.70 -20.08
CA PRO A 460 53.48 -4.45 -21.41
C PRO A 460 52.79 -3.30 -22.16
N VAL A 461 51.52 -3.04 -21.84
CA VAL A 461 50.77 -1.84 -22.28
C VAL A 461 50.09 -1.19 -21.07
N PRO A 462 49.79 0.11 -21.10
CA PRO A 462 48.99 0.76 -20.07
C PRO A 462 47.67 0.01 -19.83
N LEU A 463 47.23 -0.12 -18.58
CA LEU A 463 46.02 -0.89 -18.25
C LEU A 463 44.77 -0.38 -18.97
N ASN A 464 44.64 0.94 -19.16
CA ASN A 464 43.53 1.50 -19.92
C ASN A 464 43.55 1.05 -21.39
N GLU A 465 44.73 1.00 -22.01
CA GLU A 465 44.88 0.49 -23.38
C GLU A 465 44.56 -1.01 -23.44
N LEU A 466 45.04 -1.80 -22.47
CA LEU A 466 44.69 -3.22 -22.37
C LEU A 466 43.17 -3.43 -22.23
N LEU A 467 42.49 -2.62 -21.42
CA LEU A 467 41.02 -2.65 -21.29
C LEU A 467 40.34 -2.38 -22.65
N THR A 468 40.75 -1.32 -23.36
CA THR A 468 40.17 -1.03 -24.69
C THR A 468 40.40 -2.15 -25.70
N GLN A 469 41.56 -2.82 -25.64
CA GLN A 469 41.87 -3.96 -26.50
C GLN A 469 41.02 -5.20 -26.14
N LEU A 470 40.80 -5.46 -24.84
CA LEU A 470 39.92 -6.54 -24.37
C LEU A 470 38.46 -6.28 -24.76
N GLU A 471 37.97 -5.05 -24.64
CA GLU A 471 36.63 -4.68 -25.10
C GLU A 471 36.47 -4.86 -26.61
N LEU A 472 37.46 -4.42 -27.39
CA LEU A 472 37.49 -4.64 -28.84
C LEU A 472 37.50 -6.14 -29.17
N HIS A 473 38.28 -6.92 -28.42
CA HIS A 473 38.31 -8.37 -28.56
C HIS A 473 36.94 -9.01 -28.30
N LEU A 474 36.28 -8.63 -27.21
CA LEU A 474 34.96 -9.13 -26.85
C LEU A 474 33.91 -8.77 -27.90
N ARG A 475 33.89 -7.53 -28.43
CA ARG A 475 32.93 -7.13 -29.49
C ARG A 475 33.06 -7.99 -30.74
N TYR A 476 34.29 -8.28 -31.18
CA TYR A 476 34.52 -9.12 -32.35
C TYR A 476 34.12 -10.58 -32.11
N LEU A 477 34.38 -11.12 -30.91
CA LEU A 477 33.92 -12.46 -30.54
C LEU A 477 32.38 -12.56 -30.54
N VAL A 478 31.69 -11.55 -30.00
CA VAL A 478 30.21 -11.49 -30.01
C VAL A 478 29.67 -11.44 -31.44
N MET A 479 30.39 -10.82 -32.37
CA MET A 479 30.05 -10.77 -33.80
C MET A 479 30.49 -12.02 -34.59
N ASP A 480 31.07 -13.02 -33.92
CA ASP A 480 31.65 -14.23 -34.54
C ASP A 480 32.72 -13.90 -35.62
N MET A 481 33.56 -12.90 -35.33
CA MET A 481 34.62 -12.39 -36.21
C MET A 481 36.02 -12.53 -35.59
N GLU A 482 37.05 -12.67 -36.43
CA GLU A 482 38.43 -12.61 -35.97
C GLU A 482 38.79 -11.22 -35.43
N SER A 483 39.26 -11.18 -34.19
CA SER A 483 39.60 -9.94 -33.51
C SER A 483 41.02 -9.45 -33.86
N PRO A 484 41.19 -8.15 -34.17
CA PRO A 484 42.51 -7.53 -34.32
C PRO A 484 43.29 -7.42 -32.99
N ALA A 485 42.63 -7.64 -31.85
CA ALA A 485 43.21 -7.57 -30.51
C ALA A 485 43.32 -8.97 -29.85
N SER A 486 43.54 -10.02 -30.64
CA SER A 486 43.60 -11.41 -30.17
C SER A 486 44.74 -11.71 -29.18
N SER A 487 45.74 -10.83 -29.07
CA SER A 487 46.80 -10.93 -28.06
C SER A 487 46.41 -10.39 -26.69
N ALA A 488 45.37 -9.57 -26.58
CA ALA A 488 44.98 -8.90 -25.34
C ALA A 488 44.67 -9.87 -24.17
N PRO A 489 43.99 -11.02 -24.38
CA PRO A 489 43.75 -11.99 -23.30
C PRO A 489 45.05 -12.56 -22.70
N LEU A 490 46.08 -12.76 -23.52
CA LEU A 490 47.38 -13.27 -23.04
C LEU A 490 48.08 -12.22 -22.17
N LEU A 491 48.03 -10.94 -22.55
CA LEU A 491 48.60 -9.85 -21.77
C LEU A 491 47.86 -9.69 -20.43
N ALA A 492 46.53 -9.82 -20.44
CA ALA A 492 45.72 -9.81 -19.22
C ALA A 492 46.05 -10.98 -18.28
N ALA A 493 46.28 -12.18 -18.83
CA ALA A 493 46.69 -13.36 -18.06
C ALA A 493 48.08 -13.16 -17.42
N GLU A 494 49.01 -12.49 -18.10
CA GLU A 494 50.32 -12.15 -17.54
C GLU A 494 50.21 -11.17 -16.35
N VAL A 495 49.40 -10.12 -16.48
CA VAL A 495 49.13 -9.18 -15.38
C VAL A 495 48.47 -9.89 -14.20
N ARG A 496 47.50 -10.77 -14.46
CA ARG A 496 46.85 -11.59 -13.43
C ARG A 496 47.85 -12.49 -12.69
N SER A 497 48.72 -13.18 -13.41
CA SER A 497 49.76 -14.05 -12.82
C SER A 497 50.70 -13.28 -11.87
N ARG A 498 51.11 -12.06 -12.25
CA ARG A 498 51.92 -11.20 -11.39
C ARG A 498 51.16 -10.71 -10.15
N TYR A 499 49.88 -10.39 -10.29
CA TYR A 499 49.02 -10.03 -9.16
C TYR A 499 48.81 -11.21 -8.20
N GLU A 500 48.57 -12.42 -8.71
CA GLU A 500 48.45 -13.64 -7.89
C GLU A 500 49.76 -13.99 -7.15
N ALA A 501 50.91 -13.74 -7.78
CA ALA A 501 52.21 -13.87 -7.13
C ALA A 501 52.35 -12.91 -5.92
N LEU A 502 51.84 -11.69 -6.04
CA LEU A 502 51.80 -10.72 -4.93
C LEU A 502 50.91 -11.23 -3.77
N LEU A 503 49.76 -11.83 -4.08
CA LEU A 503 48.85 -12.40 -3.08
C LEU A 503 49.42 -13.61 -2.34
N SER A 504 50.28 -14.39 -3.01
CA SER A 504 50.86 -15.66 -2.52
C SER A 504 52.26 -15.54 -1.91
N ALA A 505 52.91 -14.38 -1.98
CA ALA A 505 54.25 -14.17 -1.41
C ALA A 505 54.30 -14.59 0.07
N PRO A 506 55.31 -15.35 0.54
CA PRO A 506 55.34 -15.83 1.93
C PRO A 506 55.46 -14.65 2.92
N ALA A 507 54.67 -14.68 4.00
CA ALA A 507 54.88 -13.78 5.13
C ALA A 507 56.24 -14.10 5.74
N SER A 508 57.14 -13.12 5.85
CA SER A 508 58.35 -13.29 6.64
C SER A 508 57.94 -13.57 8.09
N GLU A 509 58.49 -14.63 8.69
CA GLU A 509 58.10 -15.17 10.01
C GLU A 509 58.25 -14.20 11.21
N ALA A 510 58.59 -12.93 10.99
CA ALA A 510 58.85 -11.92 12.03
C ALA A 510 57.68 -10.96 12.30
N GLU A 511 56.66 -10.92 11.44
CA GLU A 511 55.51 -10.01 11.61
C GLU A 511 54.22 -10.80 11.39
N GLY A 512 53.32 -10.83 12.38
CA GLY A 512 51.94 -11.28 12.14
C GLY A 512 51.34 -10.51 10.95
N GLN A 513 50.34 -11.09 10.26
CA GLN A 513 49.73 -10.54 9.02
C GLN A 513 49.83 -9.01 8.96
N SER A 514 50.80 -8.53 8.19
CA SER A 514 51.14 -7.10 8.19
C SER A 514 49.92 -6.29 7.72
N SER A 515 49.77 -5.07 8.25
CA SER A 515 48.61 -4.20 7.97
C SER A 515 48.38 -4.00 6.47
N GLY A 516 49.46 -3.87 5.69
CA GLY A 516 49.40 -3.79 4.22
C GLY A 516 48.86 -5.06 3.58
N ARG A 517 49.25 -6.23 4.08
CA ARG A 517 48.75 -7.50 3.55
C ARG A 517 47.28 -7.74 3.89
N MET A 518 46.85 -7.42 5.11
CA MET A 518 45.43 -7.50 5.46
C MET A 518 44.57 -6.59 4.57
N LEU A 519 45.05 -5.37 4.28
CA LEU A 519 44.36 -4.44 3.40
C LEU A 519 44.29 -4.96 1.95
N LEU A 520 45.39 -5.52 1.42
CA LEU A 520 45.41 -6.13 0.09
C LEU A 520 44.47 -7.35 0.02
N MET A 521 44.46 -8.22 1.02
CA MET A 521 43.56 -9.38 1.05
C MET A 521 42.10 -8.95 1.20
N GLY A 522 41.82 -7.91 1.99
CA GLY A 522 40.49 -7.31 2.10
C GLY A 522 40.02 -6.72 0.77
N PHE A 523 40.89 -5.99 0.07
CA PHE A 523 40.61 -5.45 -1.27
C PHE A 523 40.36 -6.56 -2.30
N ASN A 524 41.24 -7.57 -2.37
CA ASN A 524 41.06 -8.72 -3.27
C ASN A 524 39.76 -9.49 -2.96
N GLY A 525 39.43 -9.65 -1.68
CA GLY A 525 38.21 -10.31 -1.23
C GLY A 525 36.92 -9.64 -1.71
N LEU A 526 36.96 -8.33 -2.00
CA LEU A 526 35.80 -7.63 -2.56
C LEU A 526 35.40 -8.15 -3.95
N PHE A 527 36.38 -8.54 -4.77
CA PHE A 527 36.16 -8.98 -6.15
C PHE A 527 35.82 -10.47 -6.26
N ALA A 528 36.06 -11.27 -5.21
CA ALA A 528 35.86 -12.72 -5.26
C ALA A 528 34.40 -13.12 -5.54
N ALA A 529 33.43 -12.41 -4.96
CA ALA A 529 32.01 -12.65 -5.18
C ALA A 529 31.59 -12.29 -6.63
N VAL A 530 32.03 -11.12 -7.11
CA VAL A 530 31.82 -10.65 -8.48
C VAL A 530 32.43 -11.62 -9.50
N GLU A 531 33.67 -12.08 -9.28
CA GLU A 531 34.35 -12.99 -10.19
C GLU A 531 33.68 -14.37 -10.24
N LEU A 532 33.23 -14.89 -9.08
CA LEU A 532 32.52 -16.16 -9.02
C LEU A 532 31.22 -16.08 -9.84
N ARG A 533 30.42 -15.04 -9.62
CA ARG A 533 29.15 -14.84 -10.34
C ARG A 533 29.34 -14.53 -11.82
N ALA A 534 30.38 -13.79 -12.19
CA ALA A 534 30.69 -13.51 -13.59
C ALA A 534 31.08 -14.77 -14.39
N ARG A 535 31.51 -15.85 -13.74
CA ARG A 535 31.80 -17.14 -14.40
C ARG A 535 30.55 -18.01 -14.62
N GLU A 536 29.46 -17.70 -13.92
CA GLU A 536 28.17 -18.40 -14.04
C GLU A 536 27.28 -17.81 -15.16
N LEU A 537 27.66 -16.64 -15.66
CA LEU A 537 27.12 -15.98 -16.86
C LEU A 537 27.93 -16.40 -18.09
#